data_AF-A0A8T3SHA6-F1
#
_entry.id   AF-A0A8T3SHA6-F1
#
_cell.length_a   1.000
_cell.length_b   1.000
_cell.length_c   1.000
_cell.angle_alpha   90.00
_cell.angle_beta   90.00
_cell.angle_gamma   90.00
#
_symmetry.space_group_name_H-M   'P 1'
#
loop_
_entity.id
_entity.type
_entity.pdbx_description
1 polymer ?
#
loop_
_entity_poly.entity_id
_entity_poly.type
_entity_poly.pdbx_seq_one_letter_code
_entity_poly.pdbx_strand_id
1 'polypeptide(L)'
;MEGRPLLEREWIESARRGDASAFEELVRHYQEIAFRTAYLVVGDADEARDAAQDGFLRAHAALGRFRPGAEFRPWLLRIVANAARNRRRSASRRAD
;
A
#
# COMPACT_ATOMS: atom_id res chain seq x y z
N MET A 1 -11.18 20.56 3.22
CA MET A 1 -11.71 19.18 3.36
C MET A 1 -11.38 18.69 4.77
N GLU A 2 -12.14 19.12 5.77
CA GLU A 2 -11.84 18.86 7.19
C GLU A 2 -12.29 17.48 7.72
N GLY A 3 -12.87 16.60 6.90
CA GLY A 3 -13.44 15.32 7.37
C GLY A 3 -12.58 14.06 7.15
N ARG A 4 -11.53 14.11 6.32
CA ARG A 4 -10.78 12.92 5.88
C ARG A 4 -9.83 12.31 6.94
N PRO A 5 -9.13 13.09 7.79
CA PRO A 5 -8.17 12.52 8.75
C PRO A 5 -8.81 11.74 9.91
N LEU A 6 -10.09 12.00 10.22
CA LEU A 6 -10.82 11.27 11.26
C LEU A 6 -11.25 9.90 10.76
N LEU A 7 -11.83 9.85 9.56
CA LEU A 7 -12.23 8.60 8.88
C LEU A 7 -11.03 7.67 8.63
N GLU A 8 -9.88 8.22 8.22
CA GLU A 8 -8.67 7.43 8.03
C GLU A 8 -8.23 6.72 9.33
N ARG A 9 -8.24 7.44 10.46
CA ARG A 9 -7.85 6.84 11.75
C ARG A 9 -8.82 5.75 12.17
N GLU A 10 -10.11 5.98 11.98
CA GLU A 10 -11.15 4.97 12.28
C GLU A 10 -10.96 3.71 11.45
N TRP A 11 -10.71 3.86 10.14
CA TRP A 11 -10.44 2.73 9.27
C TRP A 11 -9.17 1.99 9.67
N ILE A 12 -8.08 2.70 10.00
CA ILE A 12 -6.84 2.09 10.47
C ILE A 12 -7.10 1.28 11.75
N GLU A 13 -7.76 1.87 12.74
CA GLU A 13 -7.98 1.20 14.02
C GLU A 13 -8.92 -0.01 13.89
N SER A 14 -9.97 0.08 13.07
CA SER A 14 -10.86 -1.06 12.80
C SER A 14 -10.14 -2.16 12.02
N ALA A 15 -9.39 -1.80 10.96
CA ALA A 15 -8.63 -2.76 10.18
C ALA A 15 -7.53 -3.46 11.00
N ARG A 16 -6.89 -2.76 11.95
CA ARG A 16 -5.95 -3.35 12.92
C ARG A 16 -6.59 -4.43 13.79
N ARG A 17 -7.90 -4.35 14.03
CA ARG A 17 -8.68 -5.34 14.79
C ARG A 17 -9.27 -6.45 13.91
N GLY A 18 -8.96 -6.47 12.61
CA GLY A 18 -9.39 -7.50 11.67
C GLY A 18 -10.63 -7.15 10.86
N ASP A 19 -11.10 -5.90 10.88
CA ASP A 19 -12.19 -5.45 10.01
C ASP A 19 -11.71 -5.32 8.57
N ALA A 20 -12.11 -6.27 7.72
CA ALA A 20 -11.75 -6.31 6.32
C ALA A 20 -12.37 -5.15 5.52
N SER A 21 -13.58 -4.71 5.85
CA SER A 21 -14.26 -3.60 5.17
C SER A 21 -13.55 -2.27 5.47
N ALA A 22 -13.06 -2.09 6.69
CA ALA A 22 -12.24 -0.93 7.04
C ALA A 22 -10.92 -0.90 6.24
N PHE A 23 -10.29 -2.05 6.01
CA PHE A 23 -9.10 -2.12 5.16
C PHE A 23 -9.44 -1.83 3.69
N GLU A 24 -10.60 -2.24 3.22
CA GLU A 24 -11.08 -1.95 1.87
C GLU A 24 -11.22 -0.44 1.61
N GLU A 25 -11.67 0.33 2.60
CA GLU A 25 -11.69 1.80 2.52
C GLU A 25 -10.29 2.39 2.40
N LEU A 26 -9.31 1.85 3.14
CA LEU A 26 -7.91 2.26 3.00
C LEU A 26 -7.39 1.95 1.59
N VAL A 27 -7.73 0.78 1.02
CA VAL A 27 -7.37 0.43 -0.36
C VAL A 27 -8.00 1.44 -1.34
N ARG A 28 -9.32 1.69 -1.25
CA ARG A 28 -10.01 2.68 -2.09
C ARG A 28 -9.37 4.06 -2.01
N HIS A 29 -9.00 4.49 -0.81
CA HIS A 29 -8.40 5.80 -0.58
C HIS A 29 -7.00 5.92 -1.19
N TYR A 30 -6.21 4.85 -1.13
CA TYR A 30 -4.79 4.88 -1.45
C TYR A 30 -4.40 4.23 -2.79
N GLN A 31 -5.32 3.51 -3.46
CA GLN A 31 -5.01 2.74 -4.66
C GLN A 31 -4.35 3.56 -5.77
N GLU A 32 -4.80 4.80 -5.99
CA GLU A 32 -4.26 5.63 -7.06
C GLU A 32 -2.82 6.07 -6.78
N ILE A 33 -2.54 6.53 -5.55
CA ILE A 33 -1.19 6.97 -5.18
C ILE A 33 -0.24 5.78 -5.03
N ALA A 34 -0.73 4.63 -4.57
CA ALA A 34 0.02 3.38 -4.54
C ALA A 34 0.41 2.94 -5.96
N PHE A 35 -0.54 2.92 -6.90
CA PHE A 35 -0.28 2.62 -8.31
C PHE A 35 0.77 3.57 -8.91
N ARG A 36 0.59 4.89 -8.76
CA ARG A 36 1.55 5.89 -9.26
C ARG A 36 2.94 5.68 -8.67
N THR A 37 3.02 5.37 -7.38
CA THR A 37 4.30 5.09 -6.70
C THR A 37 4.98 3.85 -7.25
N ALA A 38 4.22 2.77 -7.47
CA ALA A 38 4.73 1.55 -8.08
C ALA A 38 5.19 1.78 -9.52
N TYR A 39 4.39 2.48 -10.33
CA TYR A 39 4.68 2.79 -11.73
C TYR A 39 5.99 3.57 -11.89
N LEU A 40 6.26 4.55 -11.03
CA LEU A 40 7.54 5.27 -11.02
C LEU A 40 8.77 4.37 -10.77
N VAL A 41 8.57 3.18 -10.18
CA VAL A 41 9.65 2.22 -9.94
C VAL A 41 9.79 1.24 -11.09
N VAL A 42 8.69 0.66 -11.58
CA VAL A 42 8.71 -0.44 -12.56
C VAL A 42 8.61 0.02 -14.02
N GLY A 43 8.04 1.20 -14.29
CA GLY A 43 7.87 1.74 -15.66
C GLY A 43 6.79 1.05 -16.50
N ASP A 44 6.17 -0.02 -16.00
CA ASP A 44 5.12 -0.78 -16.67
C ASP A 44 3.81 -0.77 -15.86
N ALA A 45 2.67 -0.69 -16.54
CA ALA A 45 1.37 -0.51 -15.89
C ALA A 45 0.85 -1.82 -15.25
N ASP A 46 1.09 -2.97 -15.87
CA ASP A 46 0.62 -4.25 -15.36
C ASP A 46 1.46 -4.65 -14.13
N GLU A 47 2.78 -4.54 -14.23
CA GLU A 47 3.71 -4.73 -13.11
C GLU A 47 3.42 -3.74 -11.96
N ALA A 48 2.98 -2.52 -12.26
CA ALA A 48 2.62 -1.54 -11.25
C ALA A 48 1.33 -1.91 -10.50
N ARG A 49 0.32 -2.43 -11.20
CA ARG A 49 -0.91 -2.93 -10.55
C ARG A 49 -0.60 -4.11 -9.64
N ASP A 50 0.21 -5.05 -10.11
CA ASP A 50 0.62 -6.21 -9.31
C ASP A 50 1.45 -5.77 -8.09
N ALA A 51 2.39 -4.84 -8.28
CA ALA A 51 3.18 -4.27 -7.19
C ALA A 51 2.32 -3.57 -6.14
N ALA A 52 1.33 -2.78 -6.57
CA ALA A 52 0.40 -2.12 -5.66
C ALA A 52 -0.44 -3.14 -4.87
N GLN A 53 -0.98 -4.17 -5.54
CA GLN A 53 -1.75 -5.24 -4.87
C GLN A 53 -0.92 -5.97 -3.82
N ASP A 54 0.27 -6.45 -4.18
CA ASP A 54 1.18 -7.10 -3.21
C ASP A 54 1.62 -6.14 -2.10
N GLY A 55 1.79 -4.85 -2.41
CA GLY A 55 2.00 -3.80 -1.42
C GLY A 55 0.87 -3.71 -0.40
N PHE A 56 -0.39 -3.73 -0.84
CA PHE A 56 -1.57 -3.75 0.04
C PHE A 56 -1.67 -5.03 0.85
N LEU A 57 -1.44 -6.20 0.26
CA LEU A 57 -1.44 -7.49 0.98
C LEU A 57 -0.40 -7.51 2.11
N ARG A 58 0.81 -7.01 1.83
CA ARG A 58 1.88 -6.86 2.84
C ARG A 58 1.53 -5.81 3.89
N ALA A 59 0.90 -4.71 3.50
CA ALA A 59 0.44 -3.70 4.42
C ALA A 59 -0.62 -4.27 5.37
N HIS A 60 -1.61 -5.00 4.86
CA HIS A 60 -2.62 -5.69 5.67
C HIS A 60 -1.96 -6.63 6.69
N ALA A 61 -1.04 -7.48 6.25
CA ALA A 61 -0.32 -8.41 7.12
C ALA A 61 0.55 -7.70 8.18
N ALA A 62 1.07 -6.51 7.88
CA ALA A 62 1.89 -5.71 8.79
C ALA A 62 1.07 -4.75 9.67
N LEU A 63 -0.22 -4.55 9.37
CA LEU A 63 -1.05 -3.49 9.94
C LEU A 63 -1.17 -3.58 11.45
N GLY A 64 -1.23 -4.80 12.01
CA GLY A 64 -1.25 -5.00 13.47
C GLY A 64 -0.04 -4.40 14.20
N ARG A 65 1.10 -4.25 13.50
CA ARG A 65 2.34 -3.64 14.02
C ARG A 65 2.49 -2.16 13.65
N PHE A 66 1.53 -1.58 12.95
CA PHE A 66 1.53 -0.15 12.64
C PHE A 66 1.47 0.66 13.94
N ARG A 67 2.34 1.67 14.06
CA ARG A 67 2.49 2.46 15.27
C ARG A 67 1.40 3.53 15.35
N PRO A 68 0.58 3.58 16.41
CA PRO A 68 -0.34 4.69 16.64
C PRO A 68 0.40 6.03 16.60
N GLY A 69 -0.18 7.03 15.93
CA GLY A 69 0.41 8.36 15.79
C GLY A 69 1.42 8.53 14.64
N ALA A 70 1.82 7.45 13.97
CA ALA A 70 2.56 7.55 12.70
C ALA A 70 1.63 7.91 11.55
N GLU A 71 2.16 8.56 10.51
CA GLU A 71 1.39 8.81 9.28
C GLU A 71 1.27 7.53 8.44
N PHE A 72 0.05 7.17 8.05
CA PHE A 72 -0.23 5.94 7.31
C PHE A 72 0.29 6.01 5.87
N ARG A 73 0.10 7.15 5.19
CA ARG A 73 0.50 7.33 3.79
C ARG A 73 1.99 7.03 3.55
N PRO A 74 2.96 7.65 4.26
CA PRO A 74 4.38 7.35 4.03
C PRO A 74 4.74 5.88 4.36
N TRP A 75 4.11 5.31 5.38
CA TRP A 75 4.30 3.92 5.75
C TRP A 75 3.83 2.97 4.65
N LEU A 76 2.63 3.16 4.12
CA LEU A 76 2.07 2.37 3.03
C LEU A 76 2.92 2.50 1.75
N LEU A 77 3.26 3.73 1.36
CA LEU A 77 4.02 3.98 0.13
C LEU A 77 5.42 3.38 0.19
N ARG A 78 6.04 3.28 1.37
CA ARG A 78 7.30 2.56 1.55
C ARG A 78 7.15 1.05 1.29
N ILE A 79 6.07 0.43 1.74
CA ILE A 79 5.76 -0.98 1.49
C ILE A 79 5.55 -1.21 -0.01
N VAL A 80 4.73 -0.38 -0.66
CA VAL A 80 4.45 -0.44 -2.10
C VAL A 80 5.73 -0.26 -2.92
N ALA A 81 6.55 0.74 -2.62
CA ALA A 81 7.81 0.96 -3.32
C ALA A 81 8.78 -0.22 -3.16
N ASN A 82 8.78 -0.90 -2.01
CA ASN A 82 9.58 -2.10 -1.81
C ASN A 82 9.06 -3.29 -2.62
N ALA A 83 7.73 -3.49 -2.69
CA ALA A 83 7.12 -4.51 -3.54
C ALA A 83 7.47 -4.29 -5.02
N ALA A 84 7.41 -3.04 -5.49
CA ALA A 84 7.78 -2.65 -6.85
C ALA A 84 9.28 -2.88 -7.15
N ARG A 85 10.18 -2.50 -6.24
CA ARG A 85 11.63 -2.74 -6.39
C ARG A 85 11.96 -4.23 -6.48
N ASN A 86 11.29 -5.05 -5.68
CA ASN A 86 11.49 -6.50 -5.69
C ASN A 86 11.04 -7.11 -7.03
N ARG A 87 9.90 -6.67 -7.57
CA ARG A 87 9.44 -7.08 -8.91
C ARG A 87 10.43 -6.71 -9.99
N ARG A 88 10.87 -5.44 -10.03
CA ARG A 88 11.85 -4.98 -11.02
C ARG A 88 13.14 -5.80 -11.00
N ARG A 89 13.65 -6.13 -9.81
CA ARG A 89 14.85 -6.98 -9.65
C ARG A 89 14.62 -8.41 -10.17
N SER A 90 13.44 -8.98 -9.94
CA SER A 90 13.10 -10.32 -10.44
C SER A 90 12.87 -10.35 -11.95
N ALA A 91 12.34 -9.27 -12.54
CA ALA A 91 12.23 -9.15 -13.99
C ALA A 91 13.61 -9.09 -14.67
N SER A 92 14.54 -8.29 -14.14
CA SER A 92 15.91 -8.20 -14.66
C SER A 92 16.61 -9.58 -14.68
N ARG A 93 16.50 -10.36 -13.59
CA ARG A 93 17.11 -11.69 -13.49
C ARG A 93 16.52 -12.76 -14.43
N ARG A 94 15.37 -12.50 -15.05
CA ARG A 94 14.76 -13.40 -16.05
C ARG A 94 15.18 -13.06 -17.48
N ALA A 95 15.80 -11.90 -17.67
CA ALA A 95 16.30 -11.43 -18.96
C ALA A 95 17.80 -11.71 -19.17
N ASP A 96 18.49 -12.13 -18.11
CA ASP A 96 19.88 -12.64 -18.11
C ASP A 96 19.88 -14.18 -18.16
#